data_AF-A0A9E3L0Q0-F1
#
_entry.id   AF-A0A9E3L0Q0-F1
#
_cell.length_a   1.000
_cell.length_b   1.000
_cell.length_c   1.000
_cell.angle_alpha   90.00
_cell.angle_beta   90.00
_cell.angle_gamma   90.00
#
_symmetry.space_group_name_H-M   'P 1'
#
loop_
_entity.id
_entity.type
_entity.pdbx_description
1 polymer ?
#
loop_
_entity_poly.entity_id
_entity_poly.type
_entity_poly.pdbx_seq_one_letter_code
_entity_poly.pdbx_strand_id
1 'polypeptide(L)'
;MDSHKRILAILYIVSGSFQVLILGGLGLFLSTLFPLIADEAGPDGAWILELLGWAIPGLFWILILLFAVPSIIGGIALLQHRSWALTLLLIMGCFKLFSFPIGTVLGIYTIWVYAEVNKK
;
A
#
# COMPACT_ATOMS: atom_id res chain seq x y z
N MET A 1 24.42 9.92 4.88
CA MET A 1 23.30 9.98 3.90
C MET A 1 22.83 8.62 3.42
N ASP A 2 23.73 7.69 3.11
CA ASP A 2 23.32 6.35 2.63
C ASP A 2 22.54 5.54 3.67
N SER A 3 22.84 5.71 4.97
CA SER A 3 22.07 5.11 6.06
C SER A 3 20.60 5.54 6.04
N HIS A 4 20.31 6.83 5.81
CA HIS A 4 18.92 7.34 5.76
C HIS A 4 18.16 6.80 4.56
N LYS A 5 18.80 6.74 3.38
CA LYS A 5 18.22 6.11 2.18
C LYS A 5 17.93 4.63 2.42
N ARG A 6 18.84 3.91 3.07
CA ARG A 6 18.67 2.50 3.41
C ARG A 6 17.52 2.28 4.40
N ILE A 7 17.44 3.09 5.45
CA ILE A 7 16.33 3.04 6.43
C ILE A 7 15.01 3.32 5.72
N LEU A 8 14.96 4.37 4.90
CA LEU A 8 13.78 4.74 4.12
C LEU A 8 13.32 3.58 3.23
N ALA A 9 14.25 2.96 2.50
CA ALA A 9 13.95 1.83 1.64
C ALA A 9 13.32 0.65 2.41
N ILE A 10 13.91 0.30 3.56
CA ILE A 10 13.40 -0.79 4.42
C ILE A 10 12.00 -0.44 4.94
N LEU A 11 11.77 0.81 5.37
CA LEU A 11 10.44 1.24 5.86
C LEU A 11 9.36 1.08 4.79
N TYR A 12 9.65 1.42 3.52
CA TYR A 12 8.68 1.24 2.43
C TYR A 12 8.45 -0.22 2.06
N ILE A 13 9.51 -1.05 2.06
CA ILE A 13 9.36 -2.50 1.84
C ILE A 13 8.48 -3.10 2.93
N VAL A 14 8.82 -2.86 4.20
CA VAL A 14 8.06 -3.39 5.33
C VAL A 14 6.62 -2.88 5.31
N SER A 15 6.41 -1.57 5.13
CA SER A 15 5.06 -0.99 5.07
C SER A 15 4.24 -1.57 3.90
N GLY A 16 4.84 -1.72 2.72
CA GLY A 16 4.16 -2.33 1.57
C GLY A 16 3.86 -3.80 1.80
N SER A 17 4.77 -4.58 2.39
CA SER A 17 4.56 -5.98 2.74
C SER A 17 3.41 -6.15 3.74
N PHE A 18 3.36 -5.34 4.79
CA PHE A 18 2.22 -5.35 5.73
C PHE A 18 0.90 -5.00 5.03
N GLN A 19 0.92 -4.02 4.12
CA GLN A 19 -0.27 -3.64 3.36
C GLN A 19 -0.76 -4.79 2.46
N VAL A 20 0.15 -5.51 1.79
CA VAL A 20 -0.19 -6.72 1.01
C VAL A 20 -0.77 -7.81 1.91
N LEU A 21 -0.15 -8.08 3.06
CA LEU A 21 -0.62 -9.13 3.97
C LEU A 21 -2.01 -8.81 4.54
N ILE A 22 -2.22 -7.58 5.00
CA ILE A 22 -3.49 -7.17 5.61
C ILE A 22 -4.59 -7.08 4.54
N LEU A 23 -4.39 -6.27 3.49
CA LEU A 23 -5.43 -6.07 2.48
C LEU A 23 -5.63 -7.32 1.61
N GLY A 24 -4.56 -8.04 1.29
CA GLY A 24 -4.65 -9.27 0.50
C GLY A 24 -5.29 -10.39 1.31
N GLY A 25 -4.89 -10.55 2.58
CA GLY A 25 -5.52 -11.51 3.50
C GLY A 25 -7.01 -11.21 3.70
N LEU A 26 -7.36 -9.95 3.98
CA LEU A 26 -8.77 -9.53 4.09
C LEU A 26 -9.53 -9.69 2.77
N GLY A 27 -8.91 -9.35 1.64
CA GLY A 27 -9.53 -9.51 0.32
C GLY A 27 -9.86 -10.97 0.00
N LEU A 28 -8.91 -11.87 0.25
CA LEU A 28 -9.12 -13.31 0.09
C LEU A 28 -10.20 -13.83 1.06
N PHE A 29 -10.13 -13.45 2.33
CA PHE A 29 -11.11 -13.84 3.33
C PHE A 29 -12.53 -13.36 3.00
N LEU A 30 -12.69 -12.09 2.61
CA LEU A 30 -13.99 -11.55 2.22
C LEU A 30 -14.51 -12.20 0.93
N SER A 31 -13.63 -12.54 -0.01
CA SER A 31 -14.03 -13.22 -1.25
C SER A 31 -14.62 -14.62 -1.01
N THR A 32 -14.28 -15.27 0.10
CA THR A 32 -14.90 -16.55 0.50
C THR A 32 -16.11 -16.34 1.42
N LEU A 33 -16.11 -15.30 2.26
CA LEU A 33 -17.22 -15.02 3.17
C LEU A 33 -18.49 -14.51 2.48
N PHE A 34 -18.37 -13.56 1.55
CA PHE A 34 -19.55 -12.90 0.97
C PHE A 34 -20.49 -13.88 0.23
N PRO A 35 -19.98 -14.80 -0.62
CA PRO A 35 -20.83 -15.81 -1.26
C PRO A 35 -21.52 -16.73 -0.24
N LEU A 36 -20.82 -17.11 0.83
CA LEU A 36 -21.35 -18.00 1.87
C LEU A 36 -22.57 -17.38 2.59
N ILE A 37 -22.52 -16.06 2.82
CA ILE A 37 -23.62 -15.32 3.45
C ILE A 37 -24.75 -15.02 2.44
N ALA A 38 -24.41 -14.80 1.17
CA ALA A 38 -25.38 -14.55 0.11
C ALA A 38 -26.31 -15.74 -0.12
N ASP A 39 -25.78 -16.97 -0.08
CA ASP A 39 -26.56 -18.20 -0.20
C ASP A 39 -27.63 -18.35 0.90
N GLU A 40 -27.40 -17.76 2.09
CA GLU A 40 -28.37 -17.79 3.20
C GLU A 40 -29.32 -16.58 3.24
N ALA A 41 -29.02 -15.50 2.51
CA ALA A 41 -29.71 -14.21 2.64
C ALA A 41 -31.07 -14.10 1.91
N GLY A 42 -31.48 -15.13 1.17
CA GLY A 42 -32.70 -15.10 0.36
C GLY A 42 -32.66 -14.11 -0.81
N PRO A 43 -33.68 -14.12 -1.69
CA PRO A 43 -33.64 -13.42 -2.99
C PRO A 43 -33.58 -11.89 -2.90
N ASP A 44 -34.12 -11.28 -1.84
CA ASP A 44 -34.18 -9.81 -1.72
C ASP A 44 -32.83 -9.19 -1.27
N GLY A 45 -31.99 -9.97 -0.58
CA GLY A 45 -30.69 -9.53 -0.04
C GLY A 45 -29.47 -10.02 -0.82
N ALA A 46 -29.60 -11.09 -1.60
CA ALA A 46 -28.50 -11.74 -2.31
C ALA A 46 -27.77 -10.78 -3.27
N TRP A 47 -28.51 -9.96 -4.04
CA TRP A 47 -27.91 -9.06 -5.03
C TRP A 47 -26.97 -8.01 -4.42
N ILE A 48 -27.25 -7.52 -3.20
CA ILE A 48 -26.40 -6.56 -2.49
C ILE A 48 -25.11 -7.26 -2.03
N LEU A 49 -25.23 -8.48 -1.49
CA LEU A 49 -24.10 -9.24 -0.99
C LEU A 49 -23.18 -9.70 -2.12
N GLU A 50 -23.73 -10.09 -3.27
CA GLU A 50 -22.95 -10.37 -4.48
C GLU A 50 -22.19 -9.11 -4.94
N LEU A 51 -22.86 -7.95 -5.00
CA LEU A 51 -22.25 -6.68 -5.36
C LEU A 51 -21.07 -6.32 -4.44
N LEU A 52 -21.27 -6.43 -3.12
CA LEU A 52 -20.22 -6.18 -2.13
C LEU A 52 -19.11 -7.22 -2.19
N GLY A 53 -19.46 -8.48 -2.50
CA GLY A 53 -18.55 -9.62 -2.60
C GLY A 53 -17.51 -9.48 -3.70
N TRP A 54 -17.83 -8.80 -4.81
CA TRP A 54 -16.82 -8.46 -5.82
C TRP A 54 -16.20 -7.08 -5.60
N ALA A 55 -17.00 -6.08 -5.19
CA ALA A 55 -16.55 -4.69 -5.14
C ALA A 55 -15.51 -4.45 -4.03
N ILE A 56 -15.73 -4.96 -2.82
CA ILE A 56 -14.85 -4.70 -1.68
C ILE A 56 -13.49 -5.40 -1.86
N PRO A 57 -13.41 -6.72 -2.13
CA PRO A 57 -12.13 -7.36 -2.39
C PRO A 57 -11.41 -6.79 -3.62
N GLY A 58 -12.17 -6.46 -4.68
CA GLY A 58 -11.62 -5.81 -5.87
C GLY A 58 -10.93 -4.48 -5.54
N LEU A 59 -11.57 -3.64 -4.72
CA LEU A 59 -10.97 -2.39 -4.25
C LEU A 59 -9.66 -2.62 -3.49
N PHE A 60 -9.59 -3.63 -2.62
CA PHE A 60 -8.36 -3.95 -1.88
C PHE A 60 -7.21 -4.36 -2.80
N TRP A 61 -7.49 -5.16 -3.83
CA TRP A 61 -6.49 -5.51 -4.84
C TRP A 61 -5.99 -4.29 -5.62
N ILE A 62 -6.89 -3.37 -5.98
CA ILE A 62 -6.52 -2.12 -6.65
C ILE A 62 -5.61 -1.27 -5.74
N LEU A 63 -5.94 -1.15 -4.45
CA LEU A 63 -5.11 -0.41 -3.48
C LEU A 63 -3.72 -1.04 -3.30
N ILE A 64 -3.63 -2.37 -3.32
CA ILE A 64 -2.34 -3.08 -3.29
C ILE A 64 -1.51 -2.73 -4.53
N LEU A 65 -2.11 -2.81 -5.72
CA LEU A 65 -1.43 -2.51 -6.97
C LEU A 65 -0.98 -1.05 -7.06
N LEU A 66 -1.77 -0.11 -6.53
CA LEU A 66 -1.48 1.32 -6.64
C LEU A 66 -0.48 1.81 -5.58
N PHE A 67 -0.51 1.25 -4.37
CA PHE A 67 0.28 1.78 -3.25
C PHE A 67 1.33 0.80 -2.72
N ALA A 68 0.96 -0.47 -2.50
CA ALA A 68 1.87 -1.42 -1.90
C ALA A 68 2.96 -1.87 -2.90
N VAL A 69 2.57 -2.19 -4.13
CA VAL A 69 3.50 -2.63 -5.18
C VAL A 69 4.54 -1.55 -5.50
N PRO A 70 4.18 -0.29 -5.80
CA PRO A 70 5.18 0.75 -6.07
C PRO A 70 6.03 1.11 -4.85
N SER A 71 5.48 0.99 -3.63
CA SER A 71 6.25 1.16 -2.39
C SER A 71 7.37 0.13 -2.26
N ILE A 72 7.04 -1.16 -2.48
CA ILE A 72 8.03 -2.26 -2.42
C ILE A 72 9.06 -2.11 -3.54
N ILE A 73 8.59 -1.86 -4.78
CA ILE A 73 9.47 -1.67 -5.95
C ILE A 73 10.41 -0.49 -5.71
N GLY A 74 9.89 0.65 -5.24
CA GLY A 74 10.68 1.83 -4.92
C GLY A 74 11.71 1.59 -3.82
N GLY A 75 11.34 0.85 -2.77
CA GLY A 75 12.26 0.47 -1.71
C GLY A 75 13.38 -0.44 -2.22
N ILE A 76 13.05 -1.49 -2.98
CA ILE A 76 14.06 -2.40 -3.56
C ILE A 76 14.97 -1.64 -4.53
N ALA A 77 14.40 -0.80 -5.40
CA ALA A 77 15.16 0.00 -6.35
C ALA A 77 16.09 1.00 -5.64
N LEU A 78 15.69 1.55 -4.49
CA LEU A 78 16.53 2.44 -3.69
C LEU A 78 17.72 1.69 -3.07
N LEU A 79 17.52 0.44 -2.62
CA LEU A 79 18.63 -0.43 -2.17
C LEU A 79 19.57 -0.82 -3.32
N GLN A 80 19.06 -0.92 -4.53
CA GLN A 80 19.86 -1.14 -5.75
C GLN A 80 20.49 0.15 -6.32
N HIS A 81 20.44 1.25 -5.57
CA HIS A 81 21.01 2.55 -5.97
C HIS A 81 20.47 3.09 -7.31
N ARG A 82 19.22 2.76 -7.68
CA ARG A 82 18.60 3.30 -8.89
C ARG A 82 18.26 4.78 -8.71
N SER A 83 18.62 5.61 -9.69
CA SER A 83 18.42 7.07 -9.64
C SER A 83 16.95 7.51 -9.56
N TRP A 84 16.02 6.73 -10.11
CA TRP A 84 14.59 7.04 -10.11
C TRP A 84 13.86 6.62 -8.83
N ALA A 85 14.49 5.78 -7.98
CA ALA A 85 13.81 5.17 -6.84
C ALA A 85 13.36 6.19 -5.79
N LEU A 86 14.19 7.19 -5.52
CA LEU A 86 13.89 8.25 -4.55
C LEU A 86 12.71 9.12 -4.99
N THR A 87 12.60 9.40 -6.28
CA THR A 87 11.46 10.14 -6.86
C THR A 87 10.17 9.33 -6.75
N LEU A 88 10.20 8.02 -7.03
CA LEU A 88 9.03 7.16 -6.85
C LEU A 88 8.58 7.12 -5.38
N LEU A 89 9.53 6.95 -4.45
CA LEU A 89 9.21 6.95 -3.03
C LEU A 89 8.68 8.29 -2.56
N LEU A 90 9.16 9.42 -3.09
CA LEU A 90 8.61 10.75 -2.81
C LEU A 90 7.13 10.83 -3.17
N ILE A 91 6.75 10.38 -4.37
CA ILE A 91 5.33 10.33 -4.80
C ILE A 91 4.52 9.47 -3.83
N MET A 92 5.01 8.26 -3.50
CA MET A 92 4.36 7.39 -2.52
C MET A 92 4.30 8.01 -1.12
N GLY A 93 5.30 8.80 -0.74
CA GLY A 93 5.37 9.54 0.51
C GLY A 93 4.28 10.59 0.62
N CYS A 94 4.04 11.36 -0.44
CA CYS A 94 2.94 12.31 -0.51
C CYS A 94 1.58 11.61 -0.30
N PHE A 95 1.35 10.46 -0.94
CA PHE A 95 0.13 9.69 -0.70
C PHE A 95 0.03 9.14 0.73
N LYS A 96 1.15 8.71 1.31
CA LYS A 96 1.18 8.21 2.68
C LYS A 96 0.89 9.30 3.72
N LEU A 97 1.05 10.59 3.40
CA LEU A 97 0.69 11.68 4.32
C LEU A 97 -0.78 11.64 4.76
N PHE A 98 -1.68 11.16 3.88
CA PHE A 98 -3.11 10.99 4.18
C PHE A 98 -3.40 9.81 5.12
N SER A 99 -2.41 8.95 5.38
CA SER A 99 -2.53 7.79 6.26
C SER A 99 -1.97 8.10 7.64
N PHE A 100 -2.78 8.70 8.50
CA PHE A 100 -2.39 9.07 9.86
C PHE A 100 -2.51 7.87 10.83
N PRO A 101 -1.57 7.68 11.79
CA PRO A 101 -0.36 8.47 12.02
C PRO A 101 0.90 7.97 11.32
N ILE A 102 0.98 6.65 11.06
CA ILE A 102 2.22 5.99 10.62
C ILE A 102 2.64 6.44 9.22
N GLY A 103 1.69 6.53 8.29
CA GLY A 103 1.97 6.99 6.93
C GLY A 103 2.43 8.45 6.90
N THR A 104 1.87 9.30 7.76
CA THR A 104 2.30 10.71 7.88
C THR A 104 3.76 10.83 8.30
N VAL A 105 4.18 10.08 9.32
CA VAL A 105 5.60 10.06 9.75
C VAL A 105 6.49 9.58 8.62
N LEU A 106 6.11 8.49 7.94
CA LEU A 106 6.88 7.97 6.81
C LEU A 106 6.96 8.98 5.67
N GLY A 107 5.86 9.62 5.30
CA GLY A 107 5.80 10.63 4.23
C GLY A 107 6.65 11.86 4.52
N ILE A 108 6.61 12.39 5.75
CA ILE A 108 7.47 13.51 6.17
C ILE A 108 8.94 13.10 6.09
N TYR A 109 9.29 11.91 6.59
CA TYR A 109 10.65 11.41 6.54
C TYR A 109 11.15 11.26 5.09
N THR A 110 10.31 10.77 4.18
CA THR A 110 10.62 10.69 2.75
C THR A 110 10.94 12.05 2.14
N ILE A 111 10.09 13.05 2.41
CA ILE A 111 10.28 14.42 1.90
C ILE A 111 11.59 15.00 2.43
N TRP A 112 11.89 14.81 3.71
CA TRP A 112 13.14 15.25 4.32
C TRP A 112 14.36 14.59 3.68
N VAL A 113 14.36 13.26 3.53
CA VAL A 113 15.48 12.52 2.88
C VAL A 113 15.66 13.00 1.44
N TYR A 114 14.56 13.20 0.70
CA TYR A 114 14.64 13.69 -0.68
C TYR A 114 15.24 15.10 -0.74
N ALA A 115 14.78 16.02 0.11
CA ALA A 115 15.30 17.39 0.16
C ALA A 115 16.80 17.43 0.50
N GLU A 116 17.22 16.64 1.50
CA GLU A 116 18.61 16.63 1.95
C GLU A 116 19.56 16.04 0.90
N VAL A 117 19.12 15.02 0.13
CA VAL A 117 19.92 14.45 -0.96
C VAL A 117 20.11 15.42 -2.13
N ASN A 118 19.17 16.36 -2.33
CA ASN A 118 19.21 17.33 -3.43
C ASN A 118 19.74 18.70 -3.01
N LYS A 119 20.15 18.85 -1.75
CA LYS A 119 20.74 20.08 -1.23
C LYS A 119 22.15 20.22 -1.82
N LYS A 120 22.35 21.28 -2.62
CA LYS A 120 23.64 21.64 -3.20
C LYS A 120 24.58 22.24 -2.16
#